data_AF-A0A6G3WWP3-F1
#
_entry.id   AF-A0A6G3WWP3-F1
#
_cell.length_a   1.000
_cell.length_b   1.000
_cell.length_c   1.000
_cell.angle_alpha   90.00
_cell.angle_beta   90.00
_cell.angle_gamma   90.00
#
_symmetry.space_group_name_H-M   'P 1'
#
loop_
_entity.id
_entity.type
_entity.pdbx_description
1 polymer ?
#
loop_
_entity_poly.entity_id
_entity_poly.type
_entity_poly.pdbx_seq_one_letter_code
_entity_poly.pdbx_strand_id
1 'polypeptide(L)'
;EGGNVLLYMRPKYDAAGALVTIPPTGGTPKTLLQHPESTGRIENGFFSSKVLYQGGRSYIFSKRVSASNDKEELEQSTMLVFSK
;
A
#
# COMPACT_ATOMS: atom_id res chain seq x y z
N GLU A 1 -4.67 11.56 -9.96
CA GLU A 1 -5.90 11.84 -9.19
C GLU A 1 -6.25 13.31 -9.29
N GLY A 2 -7.38 13.67 -9.91
CA GLY A 2 -7.79 15.07 -10.05
C GLY A 2 -6.73 15.99 -10.68
N GLY A 3 -5.98 15.50 -11.68
CA GLY A 3 -4.86 16.23 -12.31
C GLY A 3 -3.52 16.17 -11.58
N ASN A 4 -3.49 15.67 -10.33
CA ASN A 4 -2.25 15.47 -9.57
C ASN A 4 -1.65 14.09 -9.80
N VAL A 5 -0.33 13.99 -9.61
CA VAL A 5 0.38 12.71 -9.59
C VAL A 5 0.01 11.96 -8.32
N LEU A 6 -0.40 10.70 -8.47
CA LEU A 6 -0.73 9.82 -7.36
C LEU A 6 0.49 8.98 -7.00
N LEU A 7 0.79 8.89 -5.71
CA LEU A 7 1.92 8.14 -5.17
C LEU A 7 1.44 7.23 -4.04
N TYR A 8 2.10 6.09 -3.91
CA TYR A 8 1.98 5.21 -2.76
C TYR A 8 3.22 5.36 -1.87
N MET A 9 3.01 5.84 -0.65
CA MET A 9 4.01 5.87 0.40
C MET A 9 4.03 4.49 1.06
N ARG A 10 5.15 3.77 0.90
CA ARG A 10 5.33 2.44 1.51
C ARG A 10 5.33 2.53 3.03
N PRO A 11 4.82 1.50 3.73
CA PRO A 11 4.93 1.40 5.17
C PRO A 11 6.40 1.35 5.59
N LYS A 12 6.64 1.75 6.84
CA LYS A 12 7.91 1.59 7.55
C LYS A 12 7.68 0.73 8.78
N TYR A 13 8.74 0.47 9.54
CA TYR A 13 8.67 -0.35 10.74
C TYR A 13 7.66 0.20 11.79
N ASP A 14 7.47 1.52 11.81
CA ASP A 14 6.67 2.29 12.76
C ASP A 14 5.51 3.06 12.12
N ALA A 15 5.24 2.88 10.83
CA ALA A 15 4.19 3.62 10.12
C ALA A 15 3.54 2.77 9.02
N ALA A 16 2.21 2.81 8.93
CA ALA A 16 1.47 2.21 7.81
C ALA A 16 1.62 3.04 6.53
N GLY A 17 1.29 2.42 5.39
CA GLY A 17 1.36 3.09 4.11
C GLY A 17 0.28 4.14 3.92
N ALA A 18 0.40 4.91 2.85
CA ALA A 18 -0.59 5.93 2.50
C ALA A 18 -0.62 6.17 1.00
N LEU A 19 -1.79 6.57 0.49
CA LEU A 19 -1.90 7.17 -0.84
C LEU A 19 -1.81 8.68 -0.66
N VAL A 20 -0.91 9.29 -1.43
CA VAL A 20 -0.67 10.73 -1.43
C VAL A 20 -0.72 11.27 -2.84
N THR A 21 -1.00 12.56 -2.97
CA THR A 21 -0.97 13.28 -4.25
C THR A 21 0.05 14.41 -4.21
N ILE A 22 0.72 14.68 -5.33
CA ILE A 22 1.61 15.82 -5.51
C ILE A 22 1.25 16.54 -6.82
N PRO A 23 1.32 17.88 -6.89
CA PRO A 23 1.15 18.60 -8.15
C PRO A 23 2.19 18.12 -9.19
N PRO A 24 1.85 18.11 -10.49
CA PRO A 24 2.79 17.69 -11.54
C PRO A 24 4.03 18.58 -11.64
N THR A 25 3.97 19.81 -11.13
CA THR A 25 5.09 20.76 -11.00
C THR A 25 5.93 20.55 -9.75
N GLY A 26 5.63 19.54 -8.92
CA GLY A 26 6.25 19.31 -7.61
C GLY A 26 5.59 20.09 -6.47
N GLY A 27 6.15 19.98 -5.26
CA GLY A 27 5.68 20.66 -4.04
C GLY A 27 5.37 19.70 -2.89
N THR A 28 4.58 20.16 -1.93
CA THR A 28 4.21 19.39 -0.73
C THR A 28 3.19 18.29 -1.06
N PRO A 29 3.47 17.01 -0.75
CA PRO A 29 2.49 15.94 -0.88
C PRO A 29 1.28 16.17 0.02
N LYS A 30 0.09 15.80 -0.46
CA LYS A 30 -1.15 15.78 0.31
C LYS A 30 -1.64 14.35 0.50
N THR A 31 -1.96 13.97 1.73
CA THR A 31 -2.52 12.65 2.03
C THR A 31 -3.94 12.54 1.49
N LEU A 32 -4.17 11.50 0.69
CA LEU A 32 -5.47 11.16 0.12
C LEU A 32 -6.17 10.09 0.96
N LEU A 33 -5.42 9.05 1.36
CA LEU A 33 -5.87 7.95 2.19
C LEU A 33 -4.70 7.46 3.06
N GLN A 34 -4.84 7.56 4.38
CA GLN A 34 -3.91 6.97 5.34
C GLN A 34 -4.38 5.54 5.65
N HIS A 35 -3.51 4.54 5.49
CA HIS A 35 -3.84 3.19 5.94
C HIS A 35 -3.76 3.10 7.47
N PRO A 36 -4.55 2.24 8.14
CA PRO A 36 -4.53 2.09 9.59
C PRO A 36 -3.15 1.69 10.12
N GLU A 37 -2.69 2.30 11.19
CA GLU A 37 -1.36 1.98 11.78
C GLU A 37 -1.23 0.51 12.16
N SER A 38 -2.32 -0.11 12.64
CA SER A 38 -2.38 -1.52 13.01
C SER A 38 -2.08 -2.48 11.85
N THR A 39 -2.21 -2.04 10.60
CA THR A 39 -1.91 -2.87 9.42
C THR A 39 -0.49 -2.68 8.91
N GLY A 40 0.29 -1.74 9.44
CA GLY A 40 1.62 -1.41 8.92
C GLY A 40 2.57 -2.61 8.85
N ARG A 41 2.52 -3.51 9.85
CA ARG A 41 3.35 -4.73 9.85
C ARG A 41 2.95 -5.72 8.76
N ILE A 42 1.64 -5.93 8.54
CA ILE A 42 1.12 -6.83 7.50
C ILE A 42 1.43 -6.25 6.12
N GLU A 43 1.16 -4.96 5.94
CA GLU A 43 1.43 -4.23 4.70
C GLU A 43 2.92 -4.22 4.34
N ASN A 44 3.80 -4.07 5.33
CA ASN A 44 5.26 -4.15 5.12
C ASN A 44 5.72 -5.56 4.67
N GLY A 45 4.91 -6.60 4.91
CA GLY A 45 5.13 -7.94 4.38
C GLY A 45 4.99 -8.05 2.86
N PHE A 46 4.32 -7.10 2.21
CA PHE A 46 4.11 -7.06 0.75
C PHE A 46 5.35 -6.54 -0.01
N PHE A 47 6.49 -7.21 0.18
CA PHE A 47 7.81 -6.82 -0.33
C PHE A 47 7.84 -6.60 -1.86
N SER A 48 7.20 -7.50 -2.61
CA SER A 48 7.00 -7.36 -4.06
C SER A 48 5.52 -7.16 -4.32
N SER A 49 5.11 -5.91 -4.52
CA SER A 49 3.70 -5.56 -4.66
C SER A 49 3.36 -4.73 -5.89
N LYS A 50 2.10 -4.81 -6.29
CA LYS A 50 1.44 -3.90 -7.21
C LYS A 50 0.38 -3.14 -6.43
N VAL A 51 0.37 -1.82 -6.56
CA VAL A 51 -0.61 -0.95 -5.88
C VAL A 51 -1.49 -0.28 -6.92
N LEU A 52 -2.79 -0.26 -6.65
CA LEU A 52 -3.80 0.43 -7.44
C LEU A 52 -4.64 1.31 -6.51
N TYR A 53 -5.06 2.47 -6.99
CA TYR A 53 -6.07 3.27 -6.32
C TYR A 53 -7.23 3.53 -7.29
N GLN A 54 -8.44 3.13 -6.90
CA GLN A 54 -9.62 3.32 -7.72
C GLN A 54 -10.87 3.39 -6.85
N GLY A 55 -11.75 4.35 -7.17
CA GLY A 55 -13.04 4.49 -6.48
C GLY A 55 -12.90 4.70 -4.97
N GLY A 56 -11.90 5.49 -4.54
CA GLY A 56 -11.66 5.77 -3.12
C GLY A 56 -10.97 4.64 -2.34
N ARG A 57 -10.52 3.58 -3.03
CA ARG A 57 -9.89 2.42 -2.40
C ARG A 57 -8.46 2.21 -2.87
N SER A 58 -7.58 1.92 -1.92
CA SER A 58 -6.23 1.43 -2.15
C SER A 58 -6.25 -0.09 -2.18
N TYR A 59 -5.65 -0.69 -3.20
CA TYR A 59 -5.46 -2.12 -3.32
C TYR A 59 -3.98 -2.41 -3.40
N ILE A 60 -3.49 -3.30 -2.54
CA ILE A 60 -2.10 -3.77 -2.55
C ILE A 60 -2.13 -5.26 -2.81
N PHE A 61 -1.55 -5.69 -3.92
CA PHE A 61 -1.49 -7.07 -4.34
C PHE A 61 -0.06 -7.58 -4.24
N SER A 62 0.13 -8.77 -3.69
CA SER A 62 1.42 -9.43 -3.79
C SER A 62 1.65 -9.91 -5.23
N LYS A 63 2.86 -9.70 -5.75
CA LYS A 63 3.27 -10.22 -7.07
C LYS A 63 3.80 -11.64 -7.00
N ARG A 64 4.07 -12.15 -5.79
CA ARG A 64 4.57 -13.50 -5.54
C ARG A 64 3.93 -14.08 -4.28
N VAL A 65 3.70 -15.37 -4.29
CA VAL A 65 3.40 -16.13 -3.08
C VAL A 65 4.66 -16.96 -2.82
N SER A 66 5.31 -16.75 -1.69
CA SER A 66 6.57 -17.40 -1.33
C SER A 66 6.86 -17.20 0.15
N ALA A 67 7.25 -18.27 0.83
CA ALA A 67 7.76 -18.25 2.19
C ALA A 67 8.90 -19.27 2.37
N SER A 68 9.40 -19.45 3.59
CA SER A 68 10.48 -20.40 3.88
C SER A 68 10.04 -21.86 3.86
N ASN A 69 8.73 -22.13 3.97
CA ASN A 69 8.14 -23.47 3.88
C ASN A 69 6.69 -23.39 3.37
N ASP A 70 6.16 -24.53 2.93
CA ASP A 70 4.81 -24.64 2.34
C ASP A 70 3.71 -24.16 3.29
N LYS A 71 3.83 -24.44 4.59
CA LYS A 71 2.83 -24.03 5.58
C LYS A 71 2.74 -22.51 5.66
N GLU A 72 3.87 -21.82 5.80
CA GLU A 72 3.92 -20.36 5.83
C GLU A 72 3.55 -19.73 4.48
N GLU A 73 3.81 -20.43 3.37
CA GLU A 73 3.46 -19.97 2.03
C GLU A 73 1.94 -19.94 1.84
N LEU A 74 1.25 -20.98 2.32
CA LEU A 74 -0.23 -21.07 2.30
C LEU A 74 -0.91 -20.00 3.16
N GLU A 75 -0.23 -19.54 4.22
CA GLU A 75 -0.75 -18.52 5.14
C GLU A 75 -0.47 -17.08 4.65
N GLN A 76 0.21 -16.89 3.51
CA GLN A 76 0.55 -15.56 3.01
C GLN A 76 -0.70 -14.74 2.65
N SER A 77 -0.74 -13.51 3.19
CA SER A 77 -1.70 -12.51 2.73
C SER A 77 -1.36 -12.08 1.30
N THR A 78 -2.31 -12.22 0.37
CA THR A 78 -2.09 -11.93 -1.05
C THR A 78 -2.66 -10.59 -1.50
N MET A 79 -3.60 -10.02 -0.73
CA MET A 79 -4.21 -8.74 -1.01
C MET A 79 -4.58 -7.98 0.27
N LEU A 80 -4.35 -6.67 0.27
CA LEU A 80 -4.92 -5.73 1.23
C LEU A 80 -5.77 -4.70 0.47
N VAL A 81 -6.91 -4.32 1.05
CA VAL A 81 -7.77 -3.28 0.52
C VAL A 81 -8.12 -2.30 1.62
N PHE A 82 -7.88 -1.01 1.37
CA PHE A 82 -8.18 0.07 2.30
C PHE A 82 -9.13 1.07 1.66
N SER A 83 -10.05 1.61 2.44
CA SER A 83 -10.88 2.75 2.09
C SER A 83 -10.90 3.74 3.25
N LYS A 84 -11.46 4.93 3.02
CA LYS A 84 -11.94 5.76 4.14
C LYS A 84 -13.05 5.07 4.90
#